data_AF-A0A4R2QQI3-F1
#
_entry.id   AF-A0A4R2QQI3-F1
#
_cell.length_a   1.000
_cell.length_b   1.000
_cell.length_c   1.000
_cell.angle_alpha   90.00
_cell.angle_beta   90.00
_cell.angle_gamma   90.00
#
_symmetry.space_group_name_H-M   'P 1'
#
loop_
_entity.id
_entity.type
_entity.pdbx_description
1 polymer ?
#
loop_
_entity_poly.entity_id
_entity_poly.type
_entity_poly.pdbx_seq_one_letter_code
_entity_poly.pdbx_strand_id
1 'polypeptide(L)' 'MQRGGLPDDAVVLSDAELADLQDRLFQVRCSAEDMVTAVDDGASTVELRQLAGELARAAQDLERIR' A
#
# COMPACT_ATOMS: atom_id res chain seq x y z
N MET A 1 -23.61 28.11 -7.52
CA MET A 1 -22.28 28.56 -7.04
C MET A 1 -21.32 27.40 -7.21
N GLN A 2 -20.57 27.41 -8.31
CA GLN A 2 -19.59 26.36 -8.62
C GLN A 2 -18.33 26.66 -7.81
N ARG A 3 -18.04 25.82 -6.81
CA ARG A 3 -16.80 25.93 -6.03
C ARG A 3 -15.72 25.13 -6.77
N GLY A 4 -14.89 25.81 -7.56
CA GLY A 4 -13.65 25.26 -8.12
C GLY A 4 -13.82 24.45 -9.41
N GLY A 5 -13.04 24.78 -10.45
CA GLY A 5 -13.04 24.09 -11.74
C GLY A 5 -12.37 22.72 -11.73
N LEU A 6 -12.61 21.91 -10.69
CA LEU A 6 -12.13 20.53 -10.62
C LEU A 6 -13.09 19.60 -11.40
N PRO A 7 -12.57 18.52 -12.01
CA PRO A 7 -13.40 17.45 -12.56
C PRO A 7 -14.36 16.85 -11.53
N ASP A 8 -15.50 16.31 -11.99
CA ASP A 8 -16.53 15.72 -11.13
C ASP A 8 -16.04 14.46 -10.38
N ASP A 9 -14.98 13.82 -10.86
CA ASP A 9 -14.33 12.64 -10.29
C ASP A 9 -13.04 12.97 -9.52
N ALA A 10 -12.76 14.25 -9.30
CA ALA A 10 -11.57 14.65 -8.55
C ALA A 10 -11.66 14.23 -7.08
N VAL A 11 -10.58 13.61 -6.57
CA VAL A 11 -10.37 13.37 -5.14
C VAL A 11 -9.43 14.44 -4.60
N VAL A 12 -9.83 15.11 -3.52
CA VAL A 12 -9.01 16.11 -2.84
C VAL A 12 -8.48 15.52 -1.55
N LEU A 13 -7.15 15.49 -1.42
CA LEU A 13 -6.44 15.06 -0.22
C LEU A 13 -5.69 16.26 0.36
N SER A 14 -5.62 16.34 1.68
CA SER A 14 -4.64 17.17 2.37
C SER A 14 -3.23 16.61 2.18
N ASP A 15 -2.20 17.44 2.40
CA ASP A 15 -0.81 16.99 2.35
C ASP A 15 -0.54 15.84 3.34
N ALA A 16 -1.21 15.84 4.50
CA ALA A 16 -1.10 14.79 5.50
C ALA A 16 -1.72 13.46 5.02
N GLU A 17 -2.88 13.50 4.37
CA GLU A 17 -3.52 12.31 3.78
C GLU A 17 -2.71 11.77 2.60
N LEU A 18 -2.11 12.65 1.79
CA LEU A 18 -1.22 12.24 0.72
C LEU A 18 0.04 11.56 1.24
N ALA A 19 0.66 12.11 2.30
CA ALA A 19 1.83 11.51 2.93
C ALA A 19 1.50 10.13 3.54
N ASP A 20 0.39 10.00 4.27
CA ASP A 20 -0.06 8.71 4.82
C ASP A 20 -0.30 7.67 3.70
N LEU A 21 -0.92 8.09 2.60
CA LEU A 21 -1.12 7.22 1.43
C LEU A 21 0.20 6.77 0.82
N GLN A 22 1.18 7.68 0.67
CA GLN A 22 2.50 7.37 0.14
C GLN A 22 3.25 6.39 1.03
N ASP A 23 3.20 6.57 2.35
CA ASP A 23 3.83 5.67 3.32
C ASP A 23 3.23 4.27 3.24
N ARG A 24 1.90 4.16 3.15
CA ARG A 24 1.22 2.85 3.03
C ARG A 24 1.52 2.17 1.69
N LEU A 25 1.58 2.92 0.59
CA LEU A 25 2.03 2.39 -0.71
C LEU A 25 3.47 1.91 -0.66
N PHE A 26 4.35 2.64 0.03
CA PHE A 26 5.74 2.25 0.23
C PHE A 26 5.82 0.91 0.98
N GLN A 27 5.04 0.73 2.04
CA GLN A 27 5.00 -0.55 2.79
C GLN A 27 4.56 -1.72 1.91
N VAL A 28 3.50 -1.55 1.11
CA VAL A 28 3.04 -2.60 0.19
C VAL A 28 4.15 -2.99 -0.80
N ARG A 29 4.84 -2.01 -1.39
CA ARG A 29 5.95 -2.29 -2.30
C ARG A 29 7.07 -3.07 -1.60
N CYS A 30 7.51 -2.60 -0.44
CA CYS A 30 8.59 -3.26 0.30
C CYS A 30 8.22 -4.68 0.70
N SER A 31 7.01 -4.92 1.22
CA SER A 31 6.54 -6.28 1.52
C SER A 31 6.52 -7.19 0.28
N ALA A 32 6.22 -6.65 -0.91
CA ALA A 32 6.30 -7.41 -2.15
C ALA A 32 7.74 -7.70 -2.58
N GLU A 33 8.66 -6.73 -2.42
CA GLU A 33 10.10 -6.90 -2.68
C GLU A 33 10.73 -7.93 -1.73
N ASP A 34 10.32 -7.94 -0.46
CA ASP A 34 10.75 -8.92 0.55
C ASP A 34 10.29 -10.33 0.17
N MET A 35 9.08 -10.48 -0.38
CA MET A 35 8.62 -11.77 -0.90
C MET A 35 9.48 -12.27 -2.06
N VAL A 36 9.85 -11.40 -3.01
CA VAL A 36 10.73 -11.76 -4.12
C VAL A 36 12.08 -12.22 -3.59
N THR A 37 12.67 -11.44 -2.69
CA THR A 37 13.96 -11.76 -2.05
C THR A 37 13.90 -13.12 -1.33
N ALA A 38 12.85 -13.36 -0.56
CA ALA A 38 12.67 -14.62 0.16
C ALA A 38 12.49 -15.82 -0.78
N VAL A 39 11.81 -15.64 -1.92
CA VAL A 39 11.69 -16.69 -2.94
C VAL A 39 13.06 -16.98 -3.57
N ASP A 40 13.82 -15.95 -3.92
CA ASP A 40 15.15 -16.07 -4.52
C ASP A 40 16.16 -16.74 -3.55
N ASP A 41 16.03 -16.48 -2.25
CA ASP A 41 16.83 -17.10 -1.20
C ASP A 41 16.39 -18.53 -0.83
N GLY A 42 15.29 -19.02 -1.41
CA GLY A 42 14.77 -20.36 -1.13
C GLY A 42 14.14 -20.51 0.25
N ALA A 43 13.54 -19.43 0.77
CA ALA A 43 12.86 -19.42 2.06
C ALA A 43 11.80 -20.53 2.18
N SER A 44 11.56 -20.98 3.41
CA SER A 44 10.60 -22.03 3.67
C SER A 44 9.18 -21.60 3.32
N THR A 45 8.31 -22.57 3.07
CA THR A 45 6.87 -22.31 2.84
C THR A 45 6.19 -21.62 4.04
N VAL A 46 6.75 -21.75 5.25
CA VAL A 46 6.25 -21.09 6.45
C VAL A 46 6.60 -19.60 6.43
N GLU A 47 7.85 -19.26 6.12
CA GLU A 47 8.31 -17.87 5.99
C GLU A 47 7.58 -17.16 4.85
N LEU A 48 7.47 -17.80 3.68
CA LEU A 48 6.74 -17.24 2.55
C LEU A 48 5.26 -16.98 2.88
N ARG A 49 4.65 -17.86 3.69
CA ARG A 49 3.27 -17.65 4.17
C ARG A 49 3.17 -16.46 5.14
N GLN A 50 4.17 -16.25 5.98
CA GLN A 50 4.23 -15.10 6.88
C GLN A 50 4.35 -13.80 6.09
N LEU A 51 5.31 -13.70 5.17
CA LEU A 51 5.51 -12.53 4.31
C LEU A 51 4.29 -12.23 3.44
N ALA A 52 3.66 -13.26 2.86
CA ALA A 52 2.40 -13.09 2.13
C ALA A 52 1.26 -12.55 3.02
N GLY A 53 1.24 -12.96 4.29
CA GLY A 53 0.30 -12.43 5.28
C GLY A 53 0.58 -10.96 5.65
N GLU A 54 1.84 -10.56 5.71
CA GLU A 54 2.25 -9.17 5.95
C GLU A 54 1.88 -8.28 4.77
N LEU A 55 2.19 -8.70 3.54
CA LEU A 55 1.80 -8.00 2.32
C LEU A 55 0.27 -7.83 2.24
N ALA A 56 -0.50 -8.88 2.55
CA ALA A 56 -1.96 -8.82 2.55
C ALA A 56 -2.50 -7.81 3.59
N ARG A 57 -1.87 -7.71 4.77
CA ARG A 57 -2.24 -6.72 5.78
C ARG A 57 -1.91 -5.30 5.32
N ALA A 58 -0.71 -5.07 4.78
CA ALA A 58 -0.33 -3.76 4.25
C ALA A 58 -1.28 -3.30 3.13
N ALA A 59 -1.72 -4.23 2.27
CA ALA A 59 -2.70 -3.96 1.23
C ALA A 59 -4.11 -3.66 1.79
N GLN A 60 -4.57 -4.41 2.80
CA GLN A 60 -5.84 -4.11 3.48
C GLN A 60 -5.79 -2.76 4.20
N ASP A 61 -4.66 -2.44 4.82
CA ASP A 61 -4.47 -1.15 5.44
C ASP A 61 -4.61 -0.06 4.39
N LEU A 62 -4.07 -0.23 3.17
CA LEU A 62 -4.20 0.70 2.04
C LEU A 62 -5.65 0.97 1.60
N GLU A 63 -6.59 0.05 1.78
CA GLU A 63 -8.00 0.26 1.40
C GLU A 63 -8.69 1.34 2.24
N ARG A 64 -8.16 1.67 3.42
CA ARG A 64 -8.71 2.67 4.34
C ARG A 64 -8.37 4.11 3.95
N ILE A 65 -8.38 4.45 2.66
CA ILE A 65 -8.32 5.86 2.25
C ILE A 65 -9.66 6.48 2.65
N ARG A 66 -9.62 7.47 3.55
CA ARG A 66 -10.80 8.10 4.14
C ARG A 66 -11.03 9.47 3.55
#